data_AF-A0A945IRV2-F1
#
_entry.id   AF-A0A945IRV2-F1
#
_cell.length_a   1.000
_cell.length_b   1.000
_cell.length_c   1.000
_cell.angle_alpha   90.00
_cell.angle_beta   90.00
_cell.angle_gamma   90.00
#
_symmetry.space_group_name_H-M   'P 1'
#
loop_
_entity.id
_entity.type
_entity.pdbx_description
1 polymer ?
#
loop_
_entity_poly.entity_id
_entity_poly.type
_entity_poly.pdbx_seq_one_letter_code
_entity_poly.pdbx_strand_id
1 'polypeptide(L)'
;MSKWSVSIKAEGDRPMKIEEIVALADAVAPLDGIASGIGAMSYGAQIVVEADSADEAVDVALPLFADAVVTAGAPQWPVTKAEVTGDEEDYFE
;
A
#
# COMPACT_ATOMS: atom_id res chain seq x y z
N MET A 1 2.78 5.13 19.79
CA MET A 1 2.55 4.43 18.52
C MET A 1 1.07 4.29 18.29
N SER A 2 0.57 5.10 17.37
CA SER A 2 -0.80 5.05 16.86
C SER A 2 -0.81 4.28 15.54
N LYS A 3 -1.98 3.81 15.13
CA LYS A 3 -2.16 3.10 13.86
C LYS A 3 -2.48 4.10 12.76
N TRP A 4 -1.63 4.12 11.75
CA TRP A 4 -1.75 5.03 10.62
C TRP A 4 -2.08 4.24 9.36
N SER A 5 -3.09 4.70 8.63
CA SER A 5 -3.42 4.13 7.34
C SER A 5 -2.74 4.92 6.22
N VAL A 6 -1.85 4.26 5.48
CA VAL A 6 -1.07 4.88 4.40
C VAL A 6 -1.50 4.31 3.06
N SER A 7 -1.93 5.18 2.15
CA SER A 7 -2.25 4.84 0.77
C SER A 7 -1.03 5.09 -0.11
N ILE A 8 -0.55 4.04 -0.78
CA ILE A 8 0.61 4.09 -1.66
C ILE A 8 0.18 3.69 -3.08
N LYS A 9 0.64 4.45 -4.08
CA LYS A 9 0.36 4.23 -5.50
C LYS A 9 1.65 4.23 -6.30
N ALA A 10 1.82 3.22 -7.15
CA ALA A 10 2.85 3.13 -8.16
C ALA A 10 2.25 3.13 -9.57
N GLU A 11 2.88 3.87 -10.48
CA GLU A 11 2.40 4.05 -11.85
C GLU A 11 3.36 3.47 -12.87
N GLY A 12 2.79 2.77 -13.84
CA GLY A 12 3.51 1.91 -14.75
C GLY A 12 3.37 2.24 -16.22
N ASP A 13 3.94 1.35 -17.02
CA ASP A 13 3.93 1.39 -18.48
C ASP A 13 2.86 0.48 -19.12
N ARG A 14 2.17 -0.36 -18.33
CA ARG A 14 1.16 -1.31 -18.80
C ARG A 14 0.02 -1.50 -17.79
N PRO A 15 -1.14 -2.02 -18.22
CA PRO A 15 -2.19 -2.41 -17.28
C PRO A 15 -1.79 -3.61 -16.41
N MET A 16 -2.23 -3.60 -15.15
CA MET A 16 -2.07 -4.72 -14.22
C MET A 16 -3.10 -5.83 -14.46
N LYS A 17 -2.63 -7.08 -14.41
CA LYS A 17 -3.50 -8.26 -14.48
C LYS A 17 -4.17 -8.51 -13.13
N ILE A 18 -5.34 -9.15 -13.16
CA ILE A 18 -6.07 -9.54 -11.94
C ILE A 18 -5.19 -10.39 -11.03
N GLU A 19 -4.48 -11.39 -11.58
CA GLU A 19 -3.60 -12.29 -10.83
C GLU A 19 -2.48 -11.53 -10.09
N GLU A 20 -1.92 -10.49 -10.71
CA GLU A 20 -0.87 -9.66 -10.10
C GLU A 20 -1.42 -8.82 -8.94
N ILE A 21 -2.66 -8.31 -9.05
CA ILE A 21 -3.30 -7.58 -7.96
C ILE A 21 -3.74 -8.52 -6.83
N VAL A 22 -4.17 -9.74 -7.14
CA VAL A 22 -4.48 -10.75 -6.12
C VAL A 22 -3.22 -11.15 -5.35
N ALA A 23 -2.09 -11.35 -6.04
CA ALA A 23 -0.82 -11.61 -5.39
C ALA A 23 -0.37 -10.44 -4.51
N LEU A 24 -0.58 -9.19 -4.98
CA LEU A 24 -0.32 -8.01 -4.17
C LEU A 24 -1.24 -7.94 -2.94
N ALA A 25 -2.53 -8.27 -3.09
CA ALA A 25 -3.49 -8.31 -1.99
C ALA A 25 -3.06 -9.31 -0.91
N ASP A 26 -2.60 -10.50 -1.31
CA ASP A 26 -2.08 -11.52 -0.38
C ASP A 26 -0.82 -11.03 0.33
N ALA A 27 0.09 -10.36 -0.39
CA ALA A 27 1.32 -9.82 0.19
C ALA A 27 1.10 -8.66 1.17
N VAL A 28 0.06 -7.84 0.98
CA VAL A 28 -0.28 -6.73 1.90
C VAL A 28 -1.27 -7.12 2.99
N ALA A 29 -1.93 -8.29 2.90
CA ALA A 29 -2.88 -8.76 3.90
C ALA A 29 -2.31 -8.83 5.34
N PRO A 30 -1.03 -9.22 5.58
CA PRO A 30 -0.42 -9.18 6.91
C PRO A 30 -0.25 -7.77 7.49
N LEU A 31 -0.36 -6.73 6.65
CA LEU A 31 -0.24 -5.31 7.01
C LEU A 31 -1.62 -4.65 7.16
N ASP A 32 -2.68 -5.45 7.36
CA ASP A 32 -4.09 -5.03 7.29
C ASP A 32 -4.38 -4.24 5.99
N GLY A 33 -3.71 -4.64 4.91
CA GLY A 33 -3.67 -3.90 3.67
C GLY A 33 -4.69 -4.32 2.63
N ILE A 34 -5.05 -3.38 1.75
CA ILE A 34 -5.96 -3.57 0.64
C ILE A 34 -5.27 -3.15 -0.65
N ALA A 35 -5.06 -4.09 -1.57
CA ALA A 35 -4.52 -3.80 -2.90
C ALA A 35 -5.59 -3.34 -3.89
N SER A 36 -5.19 -2.49 -4.84
CA SER A 36 -6.07 -1.92 -5.87
C SER A 36 -5.30 -1.69 -7.19
N GLY A 37 -6.03 -1.49 -8.30
CA GLY A 37 -5.43 -1.21 -9.61
C GLY A 37 -5.70 -2.26 -10.71
N ILE A 38 -6.67 -3.14 -10.53
CA ILE A 38 -7.05 -4.13 -11.55
C ILE A 38 -7.42 -3.43 -12.87
N GLY A 39 -6.70 -3.76 -13.94
CA GLY A 39 -6.94 -3.21 -15.28
C GLY A 39 -6.49 -1.75 -15.47
N ALA A 40 -5.90 -1.13 -14.46
CA ALA A 40 -5.34 0.22 -14.54
C ALA A 40 -3.84 0.18 -14.87
N MET A 41 -3.32 1.27 -15.44
CA MET A 41 -1.86 1.48 -15.67
C MET A 41 -1.11 1.84 -14.37
N SER A 42 -1.66 1.43 -13.23
CA SER A 42 -1.16 1.73 -11.90
C SER A 42 -1.69 0.71 -10.93
N TYR A 43 -0.91 0.39 -9.91
CA TYR A 43 -1.39 -0.34 -8.74
C TYR A 43 -1.14 0.48 -7.48
N GLY A 44 -1.86 0.15 -6.43
CA GLY A 44 -1.62 0.72 -5.13
C GLY A 44 -2.03 -0.25 -4.05
N ALA A 45 -1.61 0.05 -2.83
CA ALA A 45 -2.14 -0.59 -1.65
C ALA A 45 -2.32 0.45 -0.56
N GLN A 46 -3.40 0.30 0.19
CA GLN A 46 -3.52 0.90 1.50
C GLN A 46 -2.97 -0.10 2.50
N ILE A 47 -2.10 0.32 3.41
CA ILE A 47 -1.56 -0.53 4.48
C ILE A 47 -1.66 0.21 5.81
N VAL A 48 -1.74 -0.55 6.91
CA VAL A 48 -1.73 0.00 8.26
C VAL A 48 -0.36 -0.20 8.87
N VAL A 49 0.20 0.86 9.46
CA VAL A 49 1.51 0.83 10.12
C VAL A 49 1.42 1.49 11.49
N GLU A 50 2.29 1.08 12.39
CA GLU A 50 2.44 1.70 13.71
C GLU A 50 3.56 2.75 13.64
N ALA A 51 3.24 4.00 13.99
CA ALA A 51 4.20 5.11 14.01
C ALA A 51 3.80 6.16 15.05
N ASP A 52 4.74 7.03 15.43
CA ASP A 52 4.47 8.13 16.36
C ASP A 52 4.04 9.42 15.63
N SER A 53 4.12 9.46 14.29
CA SER A 53 3.66 10.60 13.47
C SER A 53 3.31 10.19 12.03
N ALA A 54 2.52 11.01 11.35
CA ALA A 54 2.12 10.79 9.95
C ALA A 54 3.31 10.69 8.98
N ASP A 55 4.32 11.55 9.12
CA ASP A 55 5.53 11.48 8.29
C ASP A 55 6.29 10.16 8.50
N GLU A 56 6.42 9.73 9.76
CA GLU A 56 7.05 8.46 10.11
C GLU A 56 6.25 7.27 9.58
N ALA A 57 4.91 7.35 9.59
CA ALA A 57 4.06 6.33 9.01
C ALA A 57 4.36 6.13 7.51
N VAL A 58 4.57 7.20 6.76
CA VAL A 58 4.95 7.10 5.34
C VAL A 58 6.33 6.47 5.17
N ASP A 59 7.32 6.89 5.97
CA ASP A 59 8.68 6.34 5.95
C ASP A 59 8.72 4.84 6.27
N VAL A 60 7.84 4.37 7.17
CA VAL A 60 7.70 2.95 7.51
C VAL A 60 6.90 2.18 6.45
N ALA A 61 5.84 2.79 5.90
CA ALA A 61 4.95 2.15 4.95
C ALA A 61 5.62 1.91 3.57
N LEU A 62 6.45 2.83 3.10
CA LEU A 62 7.14 2.71 1.81
C LEU A 62 7.98 1.43 1.65
N PRO A 63 8.91 1.08 2.57
CA PRO A 63 9.69 -0.15 2.47
C PRO A 63 8.83 -1.41 2.63
N LEU A 64 7.80 -1.40 3.48
CA LEU A 64 6.88 -2.53 3.65
C LEU A 64 6.10 -2.81 2.35
N PHE A 65 5.61 -1.75 1.69
CA PHE A 65 4.97 -1.86 0.40
C PHE A 65 5.93 -2.37 -0.68
N ALA A 66 7.17 -1.88 -0.72
CA ALA A 66 8.16 -2.36 -1.67
C ALA A 66 8.46 -3.85 -1.49
N ASP A 67 8.56 -4.34 -0.25
CA ASP A 67 8.74 -5.75 0.07
C ASP A 67 7.52 -6.60 -0.34
N ALA A 68 6.31 -6.10 -0.11
CA ALA A 68 5.08 -6.73 -0.58
C ALA A 68 5.02 -6.83 -2.12
N VAL A 69 5.45 -5.79 -2.85
CA VAL A 69 5.54 -5.79 -4.31
C VAL A 69 6.53 -6.85 -4.80
N VAL A 70 7.69 -6.96 -4.15
CA VAL A 70 8.69 -8.00 -4.45
C VAL A 70 8.12 -9.39 -4.19
N THR A 71 7.48 -9.59 -3.04
CA THR A 71 6.87 -10.86 -2.62
C THR A 71 5.75 -11.30 -3.57
N ALA A 72 4.92 -10.35 -4.01
CA ALA A 72 3.87 -10.58 -4.99
C ALA A 72 4.39 -10.85 -6.41
N GLY A 73 5.68 -10.60 -6.68
CA GLY A 73 6.25 -10.67 -8.03
C GLY A 73 5.70 -9.58 -8.97
N ALA A 74 5.15 -8.50 -8.41
CA ALA A 74 4.60 -7.39 -9.17
C ALA A 74 5.72 -6.51 -9.78
N PRO A 75 5.46 -5.81 -10.90
CA PRO A 75 6.44 -4.93 -11.51
C PRO A 75 6.81 -3.79 -10.55
N GLN A 76 8.11 -3.55 -10.34
CA GLN A 76 8.62 -2.52 -9.43
C GLN A 76 8.56 -1.13 -10.08
N TRP A 77 7.36 -0.56 -10.14
CA TRP A 77 7.15 0.76 -10.67
C TRP A 77 7.48 1.86 -9.65
N PRO A 78 7.85 3.07 -10.10
CA PRO A 78 8.08 4.19 -9.19
C PRO A 78 6.78 4.54 -8.45
N VAL A 79 6.89 4.70 -7.14
CA VAL A 79 5.82 5.24 -6.31
C VAL A 79 5.61 6.71 -6.68
N THR A 80 4.41 7.06 -7.12
CA THR A 80 4.04 8.43 -7.50
C THR A 80 3.21 9.13 -6.45
N LYS A 81 2.61 8.38 -5.53
CA LYS A 81 1.83 8.91 -4.41
C LYS A 81 2.00 8.05 -3.16
N ALA A 82 2.22 8.69 -2.03
CA ALA A 82 2.15 8.09 -0.70
C ALA A 82 1.52 9.13 0.22
N GLU A 83 0.37 8.82 0.81
CA GLU A 83 -0.35 9.74 1.67
C GLU A 83 -0.96 9.01 2.86
N VAL A 84 -0.98 9.68 4.01
CA VAL A 84 -1.70 9.18 5.18
C VAL A 84 -3.17 9.53 5.03
N THR A 85 -4.02 8.51 5.07
CA THR A 85 -5.47 8.64 4.82
C THR A 85 -6.30 8.70 6.10
N GLY A 86 -5.70 8.43 7.25
CA GLY A 86 -6.34 8.57 8.56
C GLY A 86 -5.54 7.90 9.67
N ASP A 87 -5.60 8.49 10.86
CA ASP A 87 -5.30 7.80 12.11
C ASP A 87 -6.54 6.94 12.40
N GLU A 88 -6.40 5.62 12.47
CA GLU A 88 -7.57 4.75 12.73
C GLU A 88 -7.91 4.71 14.24
N GLU A 89 -7.68 5.81 14.94
CA GLU A 89 -8.35 6.13 16.20
C GLU A 89 -9.57 7.02 15.88
N ASP A 90 -10.77 6.51 16.19
CA ASP A 90 -12.07 7.23 16.22
C ASP A 90 -13.03 7.08 15.02
N TYR A 91 -13.50 5.85 14.77
CA TYR A 91 -14.79 5.62 14.09
C TYR A 91 -15.69 4.62 14.84
N PHE A 92 -15.93 4.85 16.13
CA PHE A 92 -17.10 4.28 16.84
C PHE A 92 -17.53 5.20 17.99
N GLU A 93 -18.51 6.10 17.74
CA GLU A 93 -19.50 6.56 18.73
C GLU A 93 -20.91 6.49 18.14
#